data_AF-A0A4D4N9D7-F1
#
_entry.id   AF-A0A4D4N9D7-F1
#
_cell.length_a   1.000
_cell.length_b   1.000
_cell.length_c   1.000
_cell.angle_alpha   90.00
_cell.angle_beta   90.00
_cell.angle_gamma   90.00
#
_symmetry.space_group_name_H-M   'P 1'
#
loop_
_entity.id
_entity.type
_entity.pdbx_description
1 polymer ?
#
loop_
_entity_poly.entity_id
_entity_poly.type
_entity_poly.pdbx_seq_one_letter_code
_entity_poly.pdbx_strand_id
1 'polypeptide(L)'
;MQLDVYGYVVETLYLAHQSGVARCGDTAVLHQRLVEHLAERWQMPDEGIWEVRGERRHFVHSKVMAWAVVDRTIRLVEAGALDAGLCALMELREAIRHEVCTRGFEPV
;
A
#
# COMPACT_ATOMS: atom_id res chain seq x y z
N MET A 1 -5.42 -10.68 9.63
CA MET A 1 -4.60 -9.58 9.09
C MET A 1 -5.27 -9.15 7.81
N GLN A 2 -5.38 -7.85 7.57
CA GLN A 2 -6.08 -7.24 6.45
C GLN A 2 -5.13 -6.22 5.79
N LEU A 3 -4.65 -6.50 4.58
CA LEU A 3 -3.64 -5.65 3.92
C LEU A 3 -4.24 -4.37 3.33
N ASP A 4 -5.50 -4.44 2.92
CA ASP A 4 -6.28 -3.35 2.34
C ASP A 4 -6.46 -2.15 3.29
N VAL A 5 -6.55 -2.40 4.60
CA VAL A 5 -6.65 -1.34 5.63
C VAL A 5 -5.51 -0.33 5.54
N TYR A 6 -4.29 -0.79 5.28
CA TYR A 6 -3.14 0.09 5.09
C TYR A 6 -3.30 1.00 3.87
N GLY A 7 -3.92 0.46 2.81
CA GLY A 7 -4.31 1.21 1.61
C GLY A 7 -5.23 2.37 1.92
N TYR A 8 -6.29 2.16 2.69
CA TYR A 8 -7.22 3.22 3.05
C TYR A 8 -6.58 4.31 3.92
N VAL A 9 -5.72 3.93 4.87
CA VAL A 9 -5.02 4.90 5.73
C VAL A 9 -4.06 5.76 4.90
N VAL A 10 -3.23 5.14 4.07
CA VAL A 10 -2.25 5.87 3.24
C VAL A 10 -2.94 6.73 2.18
N GLU A 11 -4.02 6.25 1.55
CA GLU A 11 -4.82 7.06 0.62
C GLU A 11 -5.41 8.29 1.32
N THR A 12 -5.87 8.13 2.58
CA THR A 12 -6.38 9.26 3.37
C THR A 12 -5.29 10.29 3.65
N LEU A 13 -4.09 9.85 4.04
CA LEU A 13 -2.94 10.75 4.26
C LEU A 13 -2.52 11.45 2.97
N TYR A 14 -2.54 10.74 1.84
CA TYR A 14 -2.26 11.30 0.53
C TYR A 14 -3.29 12.39 0.14
N LEU A 15 -4.58 12.11 0.32
CA LEU A 15 -5.65 13.07 0.05
C LEU A 15 -5.60 14.29 0.98
N ALA A 16 -5.24 14.09 2.25
CA ALA A 16 -5.03 15.18 3.20
C ALA A 16 -3.91 16.12 2.71
N HIS A 17 -2.78 15.55 2.27
CA HIS A 17 -1.70 16.33 1.68
C HIS A 17 -2.16 17.11 0.43
N GLN A 18 -2.84 16.45 -0.50
CA GLN A 18 -3.40 17.10 -1.70
C GLN A 18 -4.38 18.22 -1.37
N SER A 19 -5.11 18.10 -0.26
CA SER A 19 -6.10 19.09 0.19
C SER A 19 -5.47 20.25 0.97
N GLY A 20 -4.14 20.29 1.09
CA GLY A 20 -3.42 21.35 1.81
C GLY A 20 -3.47 21.22 3.34
N VAL A 21 -3.81 20.04 3.88
CA VAL A 21 -3.71 19.80 5.32
C VAL A 21 -2.25 19.91 5.75
N ALA A 22 -2.02 20.63 6.85
CA ALA A 22 -0.67 20.88 7.35
C ALA A 22 0.07 19.58 7.67
N ARG A 23 1.37 19.55 7.37
CA ARG A 23 2.23 18.40 7.62
C ARG A 23 2.36 18.16 9.13
N CYS A 24 2.28 16.89 9.52
CA CYS A 24 2.48 16.46 10.90
C CYS A 24 3.58 15.38 10.94
N GLY A 25 4.59 15.59 11.80
CA GLY A 25 5.72 14.66 11.95
C GLY A 25 5.27 13.26 12.35
N ASP A 26 4.32 13.15 13.28
CA ASP A 26 3.78 11.87 13.73
C ASP A 26 3.06 11.11 12.61
N THR A 27 2.35 11.82 11.73
CA THR A 27 1.70 11.21 10.56
C THR A 27 2.72 10.70 9.54
N ALA A 28 3.86 11.38 9.38
CA ALA A 28 4.94 10.92 8.51
C ALA A 28 5.60 9.65 9.07
N VAL A 29 5.85 9.61 10.38
CA VAL A 29 6.38 8.40 11.06
C VAL A 29 5.40 7.23 10.95
N LEU A 30 4.10 7.48 11.16
CA LEU A 30 3.07 6.47 10.99
C LEU A 30 3.04 5.94 9.55
N HIS A 31 3.04 6.83 8.56
CA HIS A 31 3.08 6.46 7.14
C HIS A 31 4.27 5.55 6.85
N GLN A 32 5.47 5.96 7.26
CA GLN A 32 6.69 5.19 7.02
C GLN A 32 6.59 3.78 7.61
N ARG A 33 6.15 3.65 8.87
CA ARG A 33 5.97 2.35 9.52
C ARG A 33 4.94 1.47 8.82
N LEU A 34 3.86 2.06 8.30
CA LEU A 34 2.86 1.31 7.53
C LEU A 34 3.43 0.77 6.22
N VAL A 35 4.21 1.58 5.51
CA VAL A 35 4.87 1.17 4.25
C VAL A 35 5.91 0.09 4.51
N GLU A 36 6.73 0.22 5.55
CA GLU A 36 7.71 -0.80 5.95
C GLU A 36 7.02 -2.12 6.31
N HIS A 37 5.97 -2.07 7.14
CA HIS A 37 5.21 -3.25 7.53
C HIS A 37 4.52 -3.93 6.34
N LEU A 38 3.99 -3.14 5.40
CA LEU A 38 3.40 -3.64 4.16
C LEU A 38 4.46 -4.30 3.27
N ALA A 39 5.62 -3.67 3.08
CA ALA A 39 6.70 -4.20 2.25
C ALA A 39 7.15 -5.61 2.70
N GLU A 40 7.15 -5.87 4.00
CA GLU A 40 7.48 -7.17 4.58
C GLU A 40 6.38 -8.24 4.39
N ARG A 41 5.11 -7.84 4.29
CA ARG A 41 3.97 -8.77 4.45
C ARG A 41 2.98 -8.77 3.30
N TRP A 42 3.14 -7.93 2.28
CA TRP A 42 2.17 -7.81 1.18
C TRP A 42 1.98 -9.12 0.43
N GLN A 43 2.93 -10.06 0.48
CA GLN A 43 2.81 -11.40 -0.13
C GLN A 43 2.05 -12.40 0.74
N MET A 44 1.77 -12.11 2.01
CA MET A 44 1.03 -13.02 2.87
C MET A 44 -0.45 -13.09 2.48
N PRO A 45 -1.13 -14.23 2.73
CA PRO A 45 -2.58 -14.31 2.61
C PRO A 45 -3.26 -13.50 3.72
N ASP A 46 -4.44 -12.96 3.44
CA ASP A 46 -5.17 -12.06 4.34
C ASP A 46 -6.67 -12.42 4.42
N GLU A 47 -7.45 -11.63 5.15
CA GLU A 47 -8.89 -11.82 5.37
C GLU A 47 -9.78 -11.11 4.32
N GLY A 48 -9.19 -10.34 3.39
CA GLY A 48 -9.89 -9.53 2.39
C GLY A 48 -10.81 -8.44 2.97
N ILE A 49 -11.46 -7.66 2.09
CA ILE A 49 -12.37 -6.57 2.45
C ILE A 49 -13.61 -7.01 3.24
N TRP A 50 -13.97 -8.29 3.13
CA TRP A 50 -15.16 -8.84 3.77
C TRP A 50 -14.87 -9.54 5.09
N GLU A 51 -13.63 -9.44 5.60
CA GLU A 51 -13.18 -10.12 6.82
C GLU A 51 -13.59 -11.59 6.86
N VAL A 52 -13.26 -12.33 5.80
CA VAL A 52 -13.73 -13.71 5.62
C VAL A 52 -13.33 -14.54 6.83
N ARG A 53 -14.32 -15.10 7.54
CA ARG A 53 -14.15 -15.87 8.79
C ARG A 53 -13.69 -17.32 8.52
N GLY A 54 -12.68 -17.48 7.67
CA GLY A 54 -12.15 -18.77 7.23
C GLY A 54 -10.63 -18.73 7.07
N GLU A 55 -10.11 -19.67 6.27
CA GLU A 55 -8.67 -19.66 5.93
C GLU A 55 -8.32 -18.38 5.17
N ARG A 56 -7.18 -17.78 5.52
CA ARG A 56 -6.64 -16.62 4.82
C ARG A 56 -6.31 -16.97 3.38
N ARG A 57 -6.55 -16.06 2.45
CA ARG A 57 -6.30 -16.27 1.01
C ARG A 57 -5.59 -15.07 0.40
N HIS A 58 -5.08 -15.27 -0.81
CA HIS A 58 -4.60 -14.16 -1.63
C HIS A 58 -5.79 -13.50 -2.32
N PHE A 59 -6.15 -12.29 -1.88
CA PHE A 59 -7.19 -11.49 -2.52
C PHE A 59 -6.56 -10.44 -3.45
N VAL A 60 -7.01 -10.39 -4.70
CA VAL A 60 -6.53 -9.43 -5.71
C VAL A 60 -6.72 -7.99 -5.21
N HIS A 61 -7.87 -7.69 -4.62
CA HIS A 61 -8.15 -6.39 -4.02
C HIS A 61 -7.06 -5.98 -3.02
N SER A 62 -6.71 -6.87 -2.09
CA SER A 62 -5.68 -6.61 -1.09
C SER A 62 -4.31 -6.33 -1.71
N LYS A 63 -3.93 -7.06 -2.77
CA LYS A 63 -2.66 -6.81 -3.49
C LYS A 63 -2.70 -5.49 -4.25
N VAL A 64 -3.83 -5.12 -4.85
CA VAL A 64 -4.03 -3.81 -5.51
C VAL A 64 -3.96 -2.67 -4.48
N MET A 65 -4.54 -2.84 -3.30
CA MET A 65 -4.41 -1.84 -2.23
C MET A 65 -2.98 -1.72 -1.72
N ALA A 66 -2.24 -2.83 -1.60
CA ALA A 66 -0.81 -2.79 -1.31
C ALA A 66 -0.03 -2.01 -2.39
N TRP A 67 -0.35 -2.23 -3.68
CA TRP A 67 0.24 -1.45 -4.77
C TRP A 67 -0.08 0.04 -4.65
N ALA A 68 -1.33 0.38 -4.31
CA ALA A 68 -1.78 1.77 -4.16
C ALA A 68 -1.02 2.49 -3.02
N VAL A 69 -0.78 1.82 -1.89
CA VAL A 69 0.06 2.38 -0.80
C VAL A 69 1.42 2.82 -1.33
N VAL A 70 2.10 1.95 -2.09
CA VAL A 70 3.45 2.23 -2.59
C VAL A 70 3.40 3.34 -3.65
N ASP A 71 2.41 3.32 -4.55
CA ASP A 71 2.19 4.40 -5.53
C ASP A 71 2.01 5.76 -4.86
N ARG A 72 1.17 5.86 -3.83
CA ARG A 72 0.96 7.13 -3.12
C ARG A 72 2.18 7.59 -2.35
N THR A 73 2.91 6.64 -1.77
CA THR A 73 4.17 6.94 -1.09
C THR A 73 5.18 7.56 -2.04
N ILE A 74 5.34 6.99 -3.24
CA ILE A 74 6.21 7.56 -4.29
C ILE A 74 5.79 8.99 -4.62
N ARG A 75 4.50 9.23 -4.88
CA ARG A 75 4.00 10.57 -5.21
C ARG A 75 4.24 11.59 -4.09
N LEU A 76 4.14 11.17 -2.83
CA LEU A 76 4.45 12.03 -1.68
C LEU A 76 5.94 12.33 -1.58
N VAL A 77 6.81 11.35 -1.88
CA VAL A 77 8.27 11.57 -1.93
C VAL A 77 8.63 12.54 -3.05
N GLU A 78 8.07 12.34 -4.25
CA GLU A 78 8.29 13.25 -5.40
C GLU A 78 7.80 14.68 -5.13
N ALA A 79 6.71 14.83 -4.37
CA ALA A 79 6.20 16.13 -3.92
C ALA A 79 7.01 16.74 -2.75
N GLY A 80 8.05 16.07 -2.25
CA GLY A 80 8.81 16.48 -1.08
C GLY A 80 8.02 16.40 0.24
N ALA A 81 6.87 15.74 0.24
CA ALA A 81 5.97 15.57 1.38
C ALA A 81 6.39 14.46 2.34
N LEU A 82 7.22 13.53 1.88
CA LEU A 82 7.85 12.46 2.66
C LEU A 82 9.31 12.30 2.24
N ASP A 83 10.12 11.80 3.17
CA ASP A 83 11.50 11.39 2.90
C ASP A 83 11.57 9.86 2.99
N ALA A 84 11.77 9.20 1.85
CA ALA A 84 11.89 7.75 1.75
C ALA A 84 12.69 7.36 0.50
N GLY A 85 13.30 6.17 0.52
CA GLY A 85 14.13 5.67 -0.57
C GLY A 85 13.32 5.38 -1.84
N LEU A 86 13.37 6.30 -2.81
CA LEU A 86 12.58 6.22 -4.04
C LEU A 86 12.85 4.96 -4.86
N CYS A 87 14.12 4.53 -5.00
CA CYS A 87 14.47 3.33 -5.76
C CYS A 87 13.78 2.06 -5.21
N ALA A 88 13.86 1.83 -3.90
CA ALA A 88 13.24 0.67 -3.26
C ALA A 88 11.72 0.68 -3.40
N LEU A 89 11.09 1.86 -3.31
CA LEU A 89 9.65 2.01 -3.54
C LEU A 89 9.25 1.70 -4.99
N MET A 90 10.04 2.15 -5.97
CA MET A 90 9.79 1.87 -7.38
C MET A 90 9.90 0.36 -7.68
N GLU A 91 10.92 -0.30 -7.16
CA GLU A 91 11.09 -1.75 -7.28
C GLU A 91 9.93 -2.52 -6.64
N LEU A 92 9.53 -2.13 -5.43
CA LEU A 92 8.40 -2.74 -4.73
C LEU A 92 7.08 -2.56 -5.49
N ARG A 93 6.81 -1.34 -6.00
CA ARG A 93 5.61 -1.06 -6.79
C ARG A 93 5.54 -1.94 -8.03
N GLU A 94 6.67 -2.11 -8.71
CA GLU A 94 6.75 -2.95 -9.90
C GLU A 94 6.56 -4.44 -9.57
N ALA A 95 7.16 -4.92 -8.48
CA ALA A 95 6.98 -6.31 -8.03
C ALA A 95 5.50 -6.62 -7.72
N ILE A 96 4.80 -5.74 -7.00
CA ILE A 96 3.37 -5.92 -6.70
C ILE A 96 2.55 -5.86 -7.99
N ARG A 97 2.84 -4.89 -8.88
CA ARG A 97 2.16 -4.76 -10.19
C ARG A 97 2.30 -6.04 -11.00
N HIS A 98 3.50 -6.58 -11.08
CA HIS A 98 3.79 -7.81 -11.80
C HIS A 98 3.00 -8.99 -11.22
N GLU A 99 2.98 -9.16 -9.89
CA GLU A 99 2.19 -10.23 -9.26
C GLU A 99 0.69 -10.08 -9.55
N VAL A 100 0.13 -8.88 -9.41
CA VAL A 100 -1.28 -8.61 -9.70
C VAL A 100 -1.62 -8.89 -11.16
N CYS A 101 -0.80 -8.44 -12.11
CA CYS A 101 -1.07 -8.65 -13.54
C CYS A 101 -0.91 -10.11 -13.97
N THR A 102 -0.03 -10.88 -13.34
CA THR A 102 0.24 -12.28 -13.72
C THR A 102 -0.67 -13.28 -13.01
N ARG A 103 -1.08 -12.99 -11.76
CA ARG A 103 -1.87 -13.91 -10.92
C ARG A 103 -3.28 -13.43 -10.60
N GLY A 104 -3.60 -12.18 -10.93
CA GLY A 104 -4.90 -11.56 -10.61
C GLY A 104 -6.01 -11.89 -11.60
N PHE A 105 -5.72 -12.65 -12.66
CA PHE A 105 -6.69 -13.06 -13.66
C PHE A 105 -6.42 -14.52 -14.05
N GLU A 106 -7.49 -15.32 -14.11
CA GLU A 106 -7.46 -16.68 -14.64
C GLU A 106 -8.27 -16.68 -15.94
N PRO A 107 -7.65 -16.90 -17.11
CA PRO A 107 -8.38 -17.02 -18.37
C PRO A 107 -9.24 -18.29 -18.34
N VAL A 108 -10.52 -18.13 -18.69
CA VAL A 108 -11.50 -19.23 -18.83
C VAL A 108 -11.26 -20.00 -20.12
#